data_AF-A0A9P5UGT2-F1
#
_entry.id   AF-A0A9P5UGT2-F1
#
_cell.length_a   1.000
_cell.length_b   1.000
_cell.length_c   1.000
_cell.angle_alpha   90.00
_cell.angle_beta   90.00
_cell.angle_gamma   90.00
#
_symmetry.space_group_name_H-M   'P 1'
#
loop_
_entity.id
_entity.type
_entity.pdbx_description
1 polymer ?
#
loop_
_entity_poly.entity_id
_entity_poly.type
_entity_poly.pdbx_seq_one_letter_code
_entity_poly.pdbx_strand_id
1 'polypeptide(L)'
;MKTPPSSRLRALRVMECSSQSPILYELLVFFPTIEFLATGIEIVAPPPKVPAKFKLYELTMFRTLTPEIFSWLLANSLDTLRIVELRDLPSAEVTAVLVGCGHQLQSFRAMKYHTNTAKIVQSCTNLQELVILGIPSIPPFTIQRLPLTLEHLSLVHSHSDPSVGIADMMMLVKNSSKLKLLSCDGRFKRDPLYGVFHDICMKKGIEVESSEYGLWPNEEPVKAFNFPRGRTMLNLRAMN
;
A
#
# COMPACT_ATOMS: atom_id res chain seq x y z
N MET A 1 39.33 1.11 -18.06
CA MET A 1 38.04 1.80 -18.28
C MET A 1 37.51 2.25 -16.93
N LYS A 2 37.40 3.56 -16.67
CA LYS A 2 36.71 4.06 -15.48
C LYS A 2 35.22 3.79 -15.67
N THR A 3 34.63 2.99 -14.81
CA THR A 3 33.18 2.85 -14.72
C THR A 3 32.58 4.25 -14.57
N PRO A 4 31.60 4.65 -15.39
CA PRO A 4 30.90 5.91 -15.17
C PRO A 4 30.35 5.89 -13.73
N PRO A 5 30.28 7.05 -13.04
CA PRO A 5 29.70 7.09 -11.71
C PRO A 5 28.31 6.47 -11.81
N SER A 6 28.11 5.29 -11.22
CA SER A 6 26.84 4.60 -11.30
C SER A 6 25.83 5.51 -10.62
N SER A 7 24.96 6.13 -11.41
CA SER A 7 23.82 6.86 -10.88
C SER A 7 23.11 5.91 -9.91
N ARG A 8 23.05 6.28 -8.63
CA ARG A 8 22.41 5.49 -7.57
C ARG A 8 20.90 5.58 -7.74
N LEU A 9 20.38 4.98 -8.81
CA LEU A 9 18.96 4.97 -9.06
C LEU A 9 18.30 4.14 -7.96
N ARG A 10 17.42 4.75 -7.17
CA ARG A 10 16.72 4.10 -6.07
C ARG A 10 15.26 3.79 -6.37
N ALA A 11 14.68 4.49 -7.34
CA ALA A 11 13.29 4.34 -7.72
C ALA A 11 13.16 4.00 -9.20
N LEU A 12 12.36 2.99 -9.51
CA LEU A 12 12.05 2.57 -10.87
C LEU A 12 10.53 2.45 -11.01
N ARG A 13 9.99 3.08 -12.04
CA ARG A 13 8.58 2.94 -12.43
C ARG A 13 8.52 2.48 -13.88
N VAL A 14 8.06 1.25 -14.10
CA VAL A 14 7.84 0.69 -15.43
C VAL A 14 6.35 0.66 -15.67
N MET A 15 5.81 1.75 -16.23
CA MET A 15 4.36 1.89 -16.41
C MET A 15 3.84 1.27 -17.70
N GLU A 16 4.68 1.24 -18.74
CA GLU A 16 4.33 0.77 -20.07
C GLU A 16 5.55 0.08 -20.70
N CYS A 17 5.35 -1.17 -21.12
CA CYS A 17 6.17 -1.86 -22.12
C CYS A 17 5.39 -3.08 -22.63
N SER A 18 5.94 -3.81 -23.60
CA SER A 18 5.35 -5.10 -24.01
C SER A 18 5.35 -6.08 -22.83
N SER A 19 4.28 -6.87 -22.67
CA SER A 19 4.17 -7.89 -21.62
C SER A 19 5.22 -9.00 -21.73
N GLN A 20 5.77 -9.20 -22.94
CA GLN A 20 6.86 -10.13 -23.23
C GLN A 20 8.26 -9.49 -23.12
N SER A 21 8.34 -8.19 -22.79
CA SER A 21 9.62 -7.51 -22.67
C SER A 21 10.35 -7.90 -21.39
N PRO A 22 11.64 -8.30 -21.46
CA PRO A 22 12.46 -8.55 -20.27
C PRO A 22 12.97 -7.27 -19.61
N ILE A 23 12.57 -6.08 -20.09
CA ILE A 23 13.17 -4.79 -19.72
C ILE A 23 13.12 -4.52 -18.21
N LEU A 24 12.08 -4.97 -17.50
CA LEU A 24 12.03 -4.85 -16.04
C LEU A 24 13.25 -5.53 -15.39
N TYR A 25 13.54 -6.76 -15.80
CA TYR A 25 14.63 -7.54 -15.23
C TYR A 25 16.00 -6.97 -15.61
N GLU A 26 16.17 -6.54 -16.85
CA GLU A 26 17.40 -5.91 -17.33
C GLU A 26 17.71 -4.63 -16.54
N LEU A 27 16.71 -3.77 -16.33
CA LEU A 27 16.85 -2.55 -15.53
C LEU A 27 17.17 -2.86 -14.08
N LEU A 28 16.52 -3.86 -13.47
CA LEU A 28 16.78 -4.24 -12.08
C LEU A 28 18.16 -4.90 -11.89
N VAL A 29 18.67 -5.61 -12.90
CA VAL A 29 20.04 -6.13 -12.89
C VAL A 29 21.06 -5.00 -13.04
N PHE A 30 20.76 -4.02 -13.90
CA PHE A 30 21.63 -2.88 -14.14
C PHE A 30 21.67 -1.89 -12.95
N PHE A 31 20.54 -1.71 -12.26
CA PHE A 31 20.41 -0.84 -11.09
C PHE A 31 20.12 -1.64 -9.81
N PRO A 32 21.13 -2.26 -9.17
CA PRO A 32 20.92 -3.06 -7.95
C PRO A 32 20.56 -2.20 -6.72
N THR A 33 20.59 -0.87 -6.83
CA THR A 33 20.25 0.08 -5.76
C THR A 33 18.76 0.40 -5.67
N ILE A 34 17.91 -0.20 -6.52
CA ILE A 34 16.47 0.01 -6.49
C ILE A 34 15.87 -0.46 -5.16
N GLU A 35 15.20 0.46 -4.49
CA GLU A 35 14.42 0.24 -3.27
C GLU A 35 12.92 0.46 -3.49
N PHE A 36 12.54 1.26 -4.48
CA PHE A 36 11.14 1.61 -4.78
C PHE A 36 10.81 1.14 -6.19
N LEU A 37 9.90 0.18 -6.32
CA LEU A 37 9.50 -0.36 -7.62
C LEU A 37 8.00 -0.18 -7.83
N ALA A 38 7.62 0.36 -8.98
CA ALA A 38 6.24 0.36 -9.47
C ALA A 38 6.13 -0.33 -10.83
N THR A 39 5.20 -1.28 -10.97
CA THR A 39 4.91 -1.97 -12.23
C THR A 39 3.49 -1.66 -12.69
N GLY A 40 3.38 -1.01 -13.85
CA GLY A 40 2.11 -0.61 -14.49
C GLY A 40 1.44 -1.71 -15.31
N ILE A 41 2.24 -2.69 -15.75
CA ILE A 41 1.86 -3.66 -16.78
C ILE A 41 1.74 -5.08 -16.23
N GLU A 42 1.01 -5.90 -16.97
CA GLU A 42 1.07 -7.36 -16.85
C GLU A 42 2.38 -7.84 -17.50
N ILE A 43 3.20 -8.54 -16.72
CA ILE A 43 4.48 -9.08 -17.18
C ILE A 43 4.33 -10.59 -17.31
N VAL A 44 4.63 -11.09 -18.50
CA VAL A 44 4.56 -12.52 -18.85
C VAL A 44 5.95 -13.07 -19.13
N ALA A 45 6.92 -12.21 -19.48
CA ALA A 45 8.31 -12.62 -19.61
C ALA A 45 8.80 -13.30 -18.32
N PRO A 46 9.39 -14.51 -18.39
CA PRO A 46 9.84 -15.23 -17.20
C PRO A 46 11.00 -14.49 -16.53
N PRO A 47 11.11 -14.53 -15.19
CA PRO A 47 12.23 -13.93 -14.50
C PRO A 47 13.55 -14.66 -14.84
N PRO A 48 14.70 -13.97 -14.76
CA PRO A 48 15.99 -14.61 -14.92
C PRO A 48 16.25 -15.67 -13.85
N LYS A 49 17.00 -16.71 -14.19
CA LYS A 49 17.48 -17.71 -13.21
C LYS A 49 18.43 -17.11 -12.16
N VAL A 50 19.05 -15.97 -12.47
CA VAL A 50 19.93 -15.26 -11.55
C VAL A 50 19.07 -14.58 -10.48
N PRO A 51 19.40 -14.74 -9.19
CA PRO A 51 18.68 -14.07 -8.11
C PRO A 51 18.73 -12.54 -8.25
N ALA A 52 17.63 -11.89 -7.88
CA ALA A 52 17.57 -10.44 -7.71
C ALA A 52 18.67 -9.96 -6.74
N LYS A 53 19.38 -8.86 -7.04
CA LYS A 53 20.44 -8.32 -6.16
C LYS A 53 20.03 -7.08 -5.38
N PHE A 54 18.85 -6.56 -5.66
CA PHE A 54 18.26 -5.38 -5.03
C PHE A 54 17.45 -5.77 -3.79
N LYS A 55 17.12 -4.77 -2.98
CA LYS A 55 16.29 -4.93 -1.76
C LYS A 55 15.19 -3.89 -1.76
N LEU A 56 13.96 -4.32 -2.03
CA LEU A 56 12.81 -3.42 -2.09
C LEU A 56 12.40 -2.99 -0.69
N TYR A 57 12.21 -1.69 -0.53
CA TYR A 57 11.48 -1.06 0.56
C TYR A 57 10.00 -0.91 0.20
N GLU A 58 9.69 -0.64 -1.06
CA GLU A 58 8.34 -0.42 -1.57
C GLU A 58 8.09 -1.17 -2.88
N LEU A 59 6.95 -1.85 -2.97
CA LEU A 59 6.46 -2.49 -4.19
C LEU A 59 5.04 -2.02 -4.48
N THR A 60 4.86 -1.38 -5.64
CA THR A 60 3.56 -0.98 -6.19
C THR A 60 3.23 -1.81 -7.43
N MET A 61 2.09 -2.50 -7.42
CA MET A 61 1.61 -3.31 -8.53
C MET A 61 0.28 -2.76 -9.03
N PHE A 62 0.29 -2.22 -10.27
CA PHE A 62 -0.94 -1.80 -10.93
C PHE A 62 -1.69 -2.98 -11.56
N ARG A 63 -0.96 -4.04 -11.90
CA ARG A 63 -1.45 -5.35 -12.34
C ARG A 63 -0.82 -6.42 -11.47
N THR A 64 -1.57 -7.47 -11.16
CA THR A 64 -1.04 -8.58 -10.35
C THR A 64 0.04 -9.32 -11.14
N LEU A 65 1.23 -9.41 -10.56
CA LEU A 65 2.34 -10.20 -11.12
C LEU A 65 2.08 -11.69 -10.89
N THR A 66 2.60 -12.54 -11.77
CA THR A 66 2.54 -13.98 -11.56
C THR A 66 3.33 -14.37 -10.29
N PRO A 67 2.99 -15.50 -9.64
CA PRO A 67 3.67 -15.92 -8.42
C PRO A 67 5.19 -16.10 -8.59
N GLU A 68 5.64 -16.54 -9.76
CA GLU A 68 7.05 -16.72 -10.09
C GLU A 68 7.80 -15.37 -10.12
N ILE A 69 7.25 -14.39 -10.82
CA ILE A 69 7.82 -13.04 -10.93
C ILE A 69 7.82 -12.36 -9.56
N PHE A 70 6.71 -12.48 -8.82
CA PHE A 70 6.57 -11.91 -7.49
C PHE A 70 7.60 -12.48 -6.51
N SER A 71 7.78 -13.81 -6.52
CA SER A 71 8.77 -14.49 -5.67
C SER A 71 10.19 -14.07 -6.03
N TRP A 72 10.50 -13.92 -7.33
CA TRP A 72 11.80 -13.44 -7.78
C TRP A 72 12.10 -12.01 -7.30
N LEU A 73 11.13 -11.10 -7.42
CA LEU A 73 11.25 -9.71 -6.94
C LEU A 73 11.48 -9.63 -5.43
N LEU A 74 10.84 -10.51 -4.67
CA LEU A 74 10.91 -10.51 -3.21
C LEU A 74 12.04 -11.37 -2.63
N ALA A 75 12.78 -12.13 -3.44
CA ALA A 75 13.79 -13.08 -2.99
C ALA A 75 14.79 -12.50 -1.97
N ASN A 76 15.15 -11.22 -2.12
CA ASN A 76 16.06 -10.49 -1.21
C ASN A 76 15.41 -9.28 -0.52
N SER A 77 14.08 -9.19 -0.56
CA SER A 77 13.33 -8.03 -0.07
C SER A 77 12.41 -8.35 1.12
N LEU A 78 12.29 -9.62 1.54
CA LEU A 78 11.35 -10.00 2.60
C LEU A 78 11.62 -9.29 3.94
N ASP A 79 12.89 -9.02 4.25
CA ASP A 79 13.33 -8.32 5.47
C ASP A 79 13.30 -6.79 5.34
N THR A 80 13.28 -6.26 4.11
CA THR A 80 13.35 -4.80 3.84
C THR A 80 12.03 -4.19 3.38
N LEU A 81 11.10 -5.00 2.87
CA LEU A 81 9.82 -4.52 2.36
C LEU A 81 8.98 -3.94 3.50
N ARG A 82 8.55 -2.69 3.35
CA ARG A 82 7.72 -1.97 4.32
C ARG A 82 6.41 -1.50 3.74
N ILE A 83 6.36 -1.27 2.42
CA ILE A 83 5.18 -0.71 1.75
C ILE A 83 4.79 -1.64 0.61
N VAL A 84 3.53 -2.04 0.60
CA VAL A 84 2.93 -2.78 -0.52
C VAL A 84 1.68 -2.06 -0.98
N GLU A 85 1.65 -1.76 -2.27
CA GLU A 85 0.51 -1.15 -2.95
C GLU A 85 -0.03 -2.08 -4.05
N LEU A 86 -1.31 -2.42 -3.96
CA LEU A 86 -2.01 -3.30 -4.90
C LEU A 86 -3.17 -2.56 -5.56
N ARG A 87 -3.10 -2.30 -6.87
CA ARG A 87 -4.25 -1.76 -7.62
C ARG A 87 -5.17 -2.85 -8.16
N ASP A 88 -4.69 -4.09 -8.20
CA ASP A 88 -5.46 -5.26 -8.60
C ASP A 88 -5.49 -6.31 -7.49
N LEU A 89 -6.40 -7.29 -7.60
CA LEU A 89 -6.53 -8.32 -6.58
C LEU A 89 -5.37 -9.32 -6.66
N PRO A 90 -4.68 -9.63 -5.54
CA PRO A 90 -3.60 -10.60 -5.54
C PRO A 90 -4.14 -12.03 -5.68
N SER A 91 -3.38 -12.90 -6.35
CA SER A 91 -3.64 -14.35 -6.38
C SER A 91 -3.47 -14.98 -4.99
N ALA A 92 -3.90 -16.24 -4.83
CA ALA A 92 -3.76 -16.95 -3.55
C ALA A 92 -2.27 -17.14 -3.16
N GLU A 93 -1.41 -17.40 -4.13
CA GLU A 93 0.03 -17.61 -3.96
C GLU A 93 0.74 -16.31 -3.60
N VAL A 94 0.45 -15.22 -4.31
CA VAL A 94 0.97 -13.87 -3.96
C VAL A 94 0.52 -13.47 -2.56
N THR A 95 -0.75 -13.77 -2.23
CA THR A 95 -1.30 -13.55 -0.89
C THR A 95 -0.54 -14.35 0.17
N ALA A 96 -0.22 -15.62 -0.08
CA ALA A 96 0.51 -16.46 0.87
C ALA A 96 1.90 -15.91 1.19
N VAL A 97 2.62 -15.42 0.17
CA VAL A 97 3.93 -14.79 0.36
C VAL A 97 3.80 -13.51 1.18
N LEU A 98 2.83 -12.64 0.85
CA LEU A 98 2.59 -11.39 1.59
C LEU A 98 2.16 -11.63 3.04
N VAL A 99 1.36 -12.67 3.30
CA VAL A 99 1.00 -13.08 4.66
C VAL A 99 2.24 -13.51 5.45
N GLY A 100 3.18 -14.22 4.80
CA GLY A 100 4.44 -14.64 5.42
C GLY A 100 5.32 -13.46 5.88
N CYS A 101 5.33 -12.36 5.12
CA CYS A 101 6.08 -11.15 5.47
C CYS A 101 5.24 -10.01 6.08
N GLY A 102 3.95 -10.25 6.38
CA GLY A 102 3.03 -9.21 6.84
C GLY A 102 3.52 -8.45 8.07
N HIS A 103 4.19 -9.13 8.99
CA HIS A 103 4.79 -8.52 10.20
C HIS A 103 5.84 -7.45 9.89
N GLN A 104 6.43 -7.43 8.69
CA GLN A 104 7.39 -6.41 8.27
C GLN A 104 6.70 -5.17 7.67
N LEU A 105 5.46 -5.31 7.21
CA LEU A 105 4.75 -4.24 6.52
C LEU A 105 4.32 -3.14 7.50
N GLN A 106 4.60 -1.90 7.11
CA GLN A 106 4.20 -0.68 7.80
C GLN A 106 3.07 0.03 7.06
N SER A 107 2.99 -0.11 5.73
CA SER A 107 1.89 0.43 4.93
C SER A 107 1.38 -0.61 3.96
N PHE A 108 0.05 -0.78 3.95
CA PHE A 108 -0.65 -1.60 2.99
C PHE A 108 -1.76 -0.79 2.33
N ARG A 109 -1.71 -0.74 0.99
CA ARG A 109 -2.65 0.01 0.17
C ARG A 109 -3.28 -0.93 -0.84
N ALA A 110 -4.61 -1.01 -0.87
CA ALA A 110 -5.31 -1.84 -1.84
C ALA A 110 -6.47 -1.08 -2.49
N MET A 111 -6.56 -1.14 -3.81
CA MET A 111 -7.65 -0.50 -4.53
C MET A 111 -8.98 -1.21 -4.29
N LYS A 112 -8.95 -2.50 -3.94
CA LYS A 112 -10.14 -3.30 -3.65
C LYS A 112 -9.96 -4.10 -2.36
N TYR A 113 -10.99 -4.09 -1.51
CA TYR A 113 -11.10 -5.02 -0.39
C TYR A 113 -11.64 -6.37 -0.87
N HIS A 114 -11.03 -7.45 -0.42
CA HIS A 114 -11.41 -8.84 -0.71
C HIS A 114 -10.86 -9.75 0.39
N THR A 115 -11.29 -11.02 0.42
CA THR A 115 -10.79 -12.02 1.37
C THR A 115 -9.27 -12.14 1.39
N ASN A 116 -8.60 -12.00 0.23
CA ASN A 116 -7.14 -12.06 0.15
C ASN A 116 -6.47 -10.83 0.76
N THR A 117 -6.96 -9.63 0.49
CA THR A 117 -6.40 -8.41 1.08
C THR A 117 -6.70 -8.34 2.59
N ALA A 118 -7.85 -8.86 3.02
CA ALA A 118 -8.17 -9.04 4.44
C ALA A 118 -7.17 -9.94 5.17
N LYS A 119 -6.80 -11.09 4.59
CA LYS A 119 -5.78 -12.00 5.14
C LYS A 119 -4.42 -11.30 5.28
N ILE A 120 -4.03 -10.51 4.28
CA ILE A 120 -2.78 -9.73 4.34
C ILE A 120 -2.85 -8.74 5.51
N VAL A 121 -3.89 -7.92 5.60
CA VAL A 121 -4.04 -6.95 6.70
C VAL A 121 -4.01 -7.62 8.07
N GLN A 122 -4.67 -8.77 8.23
CA GLN A 122 -4.68 -9.53 9.49
C GLN A 122 -3.29 -10.04 9.90
N SER A 123 -2.39 -10.29 8.94
CA SER A 123 -1.01 -10.70 9.20
C SER A 123 -0.07 -9.52 9.54
N CYS A 124 -0.50 -8.27 9.32
CA CYS A 124 0.33 -7.09 9.50
C CYS A 124 0.27 -6.57 10.94
N THR A 125 1.16 -7.05 11.80
CA THR A 125 1.23 -6.64 13.22
C THR A 125 1.86 -5.27 13.44
N ASN A 126 2.70 -4.80 12.51
CA ASN A 126 3.39 -3.50 12.57
C ASN A 126 2.79 -2.45 11.63
N LEU A 127 1.56 -2.66 11.17
CA LEU A 127 0.89 -1.78 10.20
C LEU A 127 0.61 -0.41 10.82
N GLN A 128 1.20 0.63 10.23
CA GLN A 128 1.00 2.03 10.58
C GLN A 128 0.00 2.71 9.64
N GLU A 129 -0.12 2.23 8.39
CA GLU A 129 -1.03 2.77 7.40
C GLU A 129 -1.84 1.68 6.70
N LEU A 130 -3.15 1.93 6.57
CA LEU A 130 -4.06 1.12 5.79
C LEU A 130 -4.89 2.03 4.88
N VAL A 131 -4.77 1.83 3.56
CA VAL A 131 -5.56 2.58 2.56
C VAL A 131 -6.35 1.61 1.70
N ILE A 132 -7.68 1.75 1.69
CA ILE A 132 -8.60 0.96 0.87
C ILE A 132 -9.57 1.89 0.14
N LEU A 133 -9.58 1.87 -1.20
CA LEU A 133 -10.43 2.77 -2.02
C LEU A 133 -11.75 2.11 -2.50
N GLY A 134 -11.78 0.79 -2.58
CA GLY A 134 -12.89 0.04 -3.17
C GLY A 134 -13.37 -1.03 -2.20
N ILE A 135 -14.18 -0.63 -1.22
CA ILE A 135 -14.78 -1.59 -0.29
C ILE A 135 -16.12 -2.06 -0.89
N PRO A 136 -16.25 -3.35 -1.26
CA PRO A 136 -17.51 -3.84 -1.83
C PRO A 136 -18.60 -3.87 -0.76
N SER A 137 -19.87 -3.67 -1.15
CA SER A 137 -21.03 -3.84 -0.26
C SER A 137 -21.21 -5.29 0.19
N ILE A 138 -20.74 -6.24 -0.62
CA ILE A 138 -20.82 -7.68 -0.37
C ILE A 138 -19.51 -8.34 -0.83
N PRO A 139 -18.81 -9.10 0.04
CA PRO A 139 -19.07 -9.24 1.48
C PRO A 139 -18.74 -7.94 2.24
N PRO A 140 -19.37 -7.71 3.40
CA PRO A 140 -19.11 -6.52 4.20
C PRO A 140 -17.65 -6.46 4.65
N PHE A 141 -17.20 -5.26 5.00
CA PHE A 141 -15.87 -5.07 5.58
C PHE A 141 -15.75 -5.83 6.91
N THR A 142 -14.91 -6.86 6.94
CA THR A 142 -14.82 -7.80 8.06
C THR A 142 -13.65 -7.54 9.02
N ILE A 143 -12.92 -6.43 8.87
CA ILE A 143 -11.82 -6.11 9.79
C ILE A 143 -12.43 -5.67 11.12
N GLN A 144 -12.61 -6.63 12.04
CA GLN A 144 -13.18 -6.36 13.37
C GLN A 144 -12.21 -5.63 14.30
N ARG A 145 -10.89 -5.79 14.06
CA ARG A 145 -9.84 -5.17 14.86
C ARG A 145 -8.76 -4.63 13.94
N LEU A 146 -8.52 -3.33 14.04
CA LEU A 146 -7.36 -2.70 13.42
C LEU A 146 -6.10 -3.08 14.21
N PRO A 147 -4.93 -3.18 13.54
CA PRO A 147 -3.66 -3.28 14.23
C PRO A 147 -3.51 -2.14 15.25
N LEU A 148 -3.03 -2.45 16.46
CA LEU A 148 -2.83 -1.45 17.52
C LEU A 148 -1.75 -0.41 17.17
N THR A 149 -0.98 -0.69 16.12
CA THR A 149 0.08 0.14 15.55
C THR A 149 -0.42 1.14 14.52
N LEU A 150 -1.69 1.04 14.10
CA LEU A 150 -2.22 1.84 12.99
C LEU A 150 -2.33 3.32 13.37
N GLU A 151 -1.69 4.18 12.58
CA GLU A 151 -1.66 5.63 12.73
C GLU A 151 -2.51 6.34 11.67
N HIS A 152 -2.60 5.77 10.47
CA HIS A 152 -3.41 6.28 9.37
C HIS A 152 -4.36 5.20 8.83
N LEU A 153 -5.65 5.51 8.82
CA LEU A 153 -6.67 4.70 8.16
C LEU A 153 -7.36 5.54 7.09
N SER A 154 -7.40 5.03 5.86
CA SER A 154 -8.16 5.62 4.77
C SER A 154 -9.09 4.59 4.17
N LEU A 155 -10.39 4.73 4.41
CA LEU A 155 -11.43 3.90 3.84
C LEU A 155 -12.32 4.78 2.97
N VAL A 156 -12.18 4.65 1.65
CA VAL A 156 -12.98 5.42 0.68
C VAL A 156 -13.84 4.46 -0.14
N HIS A 157 -14.95 4.97 -0.66
CA HIS A 157 -15.91 4.21 -1.45
C HIS A 157 -15.89 4.72 -2.90
N SER A 158 -15.42 3.91 -3.84
CA SER A 158 -15.40 4.30 -5.26
C SER A 158 -16.77 4.17 -5.98
N HIS A 159 -17.75 3.47 -5.40
CA HIS A 159 -19.05 3.21 -6.02
C HIS A 159 -20.24 3.42 -5.05
N SER A 160 -21.45 3.41 -5.60
CA SER A 160 -22.61 4.20 -5.17
C SER A 160 -23.37 3.76 -3.92
N ASP A 161 -22.81 2.96 -3.02
CA ASP A 161 -23.33 2.82 -1.64
C ASP A 161 -22.19 2.44 -0.68
N PRO A 162 -22.07 3.08 0.49
CA PRO A 162 -21.02 2.77 1.44
C PRO A 162 -21.26 1.40 2.07
N SER A 163 -20.35 0.47 1.85
CA SER A 163 -20.31 -0.84 2.51
C SER A 163 -19.84 -0.79 3.97
N VAL A 164 -19.28 0.36 4.37
CA VAL A 164 -18.84 0.66 5.72
C VAL A 164 -19.64 1.85 6.17
N GLY A 165 -20.58 1.61 7.08
CA GLY A 165 -21.36 2.67 7.67
C GLY A 165 -20.52 3.49 8.64
N ILE A 166 -21.02 4.68 8.97
CA ILE A 166 -20.37 5.50 10.00
C ILE A 166 -20.33 4.80 11.36
N ALA A 167 -21.33 3.94 11.65
CA ALA A 167 -21.37 3.13 12.87
C ALA A 167 -20.19 2.15 12.95
N ASP A 168 -19.83 1.51 11.83
CA ASP A 168 -18.66 0.62 11.75
C ASP A 168 -17.38 1.41 11.99
N MET A 169 -17.27 2.60 11.39
CA MET A 169 -16.12 3.48 11.60
C MET A 169 -16.01 3.94 13.04
N MET A 170 -17.12 4.28 13.70
CA MET A 170 -17.12 4.62 15.13
C MET A 170 -16.59 3.45 15.99
N MET A 171 -16.96 2.22 15.67
CA MET A 171 -16.47 1.03 16.38
C MET A 171 -14.96 0.84 16.18
N LEU A 172 -14.47 1.02 14.95
CA LEU A 172 -13.04 0.95 14.64
C LEU A 172 -12.24 2.04 15.38
N VAL A 173 -12.72 3.28 15.34
CA VAL A 173 -12.10 4.42 16.04
C VAL A 173 -12.07 4.20 17.54
N LYS A 174 -13.16 3.71 18.15
CA LYS A 174 -13.23 3.43 19.59
C LYS A 174 -12.14 2.43 20.03
N ASN A 175 -11.91 1.39 19.23
CA ASN A 175 -10.93 0.34 19.53
C ASN A 175 -9.48 0.70 19.16
N SER A 176 -9.26 1.77 18.40
CA SER A 176 -7.91 2.22 18.03
C SER A 176 -7.21 2.94 19.19
N SER A 177 -5.90 2.73 19.35
CA SER A 177 -5.09 3.38 20.40
C SER A 177 -4.07 4.38 19.86
N LYS A 178 -3.62 4.21 18.61
CA LYS A 178 -2.58 5.05 17.99
C LYS A 178 -3.04 5.77 16.72
N LEU A 179 -4.32 5.65 16.35
CA LEU A 179 -4.84 6.31 15.16
C LEU A 179 -4.69 7.83 15.33
N LYS A 180 -4.13 8.49 14.32
CA LYS A 180 -3.89 9.94 14.28
C LYS A 180 -4.67 10.58 13.14
N LEU A 181 -4.76 9.90 12.01
CA LEU A 181 -5.44 10.39 10.81
C LEU A 181 -6.46 9.36 10.34
N LEU A 182 -7.68 9.84 10.10
CA LEU A 182 -8.75 9.08 9.49
C LEU A 182 -9.25 9.81 8.22
N SER A 183 -9.01 9.20 7.07
CA SER A 183 -9.51 9.67 5.78
C SER A 183 -10.79 8.91 5.43
N CYS A 184 -11.89 9.63 5.23
CA CYS A 184 -13.19 9.05 4.90
C CYS A 184 -13.85 9.72 3.69
N ASP A 185 -14.90 9.06 3.19
CA ASP A 185 -15.73 9.59 2.12
C ASP A 185 -16.50 10.84 2.58
N GLY A 186 -16.50 11.90 1.78
CA GLY A 186 -17.22 13.15 2.06
C GLY A 186 -18.72 12.96 2.33
N ARG A 187 -19.33 11.90 1.80
CA ARG A 187 -20.73 11.52 2.07
C ARG A 187 -21.02 11.25 3.54
N PHE A 188 -20.01 10.90 4.33
CA PHE A 188 -20.15 10.69 5.78
C PHE A 188 -20.71 11.92 6.49
N LYS A 189 -20.43 13.13 5.98
CA LYS A 189 -20.97 14.38 6.53
C LYS A 189 -22.49 14.49 6.46
N ARG A 190 -23.14 13.69 5.60
CA ARG A 190 -24.60 13.67 5.44
C ARG A 190 -25.28 12.69 6.39
N ASP A 191 -24.51 11.83 7.08
CA ASP A 191 -25.06 10.85 8.00
C ASP A 191 -25.50 11.54 9.31
N PRO A 192 -26.69 11.23 9.86
CA PRO A 192 -27.16 11.79 11.13
C PRO A 192 -26.21 11.58 12.31
N LEU A 193 -25.38 10.54 12.30
CA LEU A 193 -24.42 10.23 13.35
C LEU A 193 -23.07 10.97 13.19
N TYR A 194 -22.90 11.77 12.13
CA TYR A 194 -21.62 12.42 11.83
C TYR A 194 -21.10 13.29 12.98
N GLY A 195 -21.97 14.09 13.61
CA GLY A 195 -21.58 14.91 14.76
C GLY A 195 -21.01 14.08 15.90
N VAL A 196 -21.66 12.96 16.24
CA VAL A 196 -21.21 12.04 17.29
C VAL A 196 -19.88 11.38 16.91
N PHE A 197 -19.74 10.95 15.66
CA PHE A 197 -18.51 10.37 15.14
C PHE A 197 -17.33 11.36 15.18
N HIS A 198 -17.56 12.60 14.74
CA HIS A 198 -16.57 13.66 14.76
C HIS A 198 -16.13 13.99 16.19
N ASP A 199 -17.07 14.10 17.13
CA ASP A 199 -16.77 14.33 18.55
C ASP A 199 -15.92 13.21 19.16
N ILE A 200 -16.18 11.95 18.78
CA ILE A 200 -15.35 10.80 19.21
C ILE A 200 -13.93 10.93 18.67
N CYS A 201 -13.77 11.27 17.39
CA CYS A 201 -12.45 11.43 16.79
C CYS A 201 -11.67 12.58 17.46
N MET A 202 -12.32 13.74 17.62
CA MET A 202 -11.76 14.91 18.30
C MET A 202 -11.31 14.62 19.72
N LYS A 203 -12.15 13.94 20.53
CA LYS A 203 -11.79 13.57 21.91
C LYS A 203 -10.58 12.64 21.99
N LYS A 204 -10.32 11.88 20.93
CA LYS A 204 -9.15 10.99 20.82
C LYS A 204 -7.95 11.64 20.14
N GLY A 205 -8.05 12.90 19.71
CA GLY A 205 -7.00 13.59 18.97
C GLY A 205 -6.78 13.03 17.56
N ILE A 206 -7.82 12.43 16.96
CA ILE A 206 -7.79 11.90 15.60
C ILE A 206 -8.26 13.00 14.65
N GLU A 207 -7.41 13.37 13.71
CA GLU A 207 -7.74 14.23 12.59
C GLU A 207 -8.62 13.48 11.59
N VAL A 208 -9.69 14.13 11.13
CA VAL A 208 -10.62 13.55 10.16
C VAL A 208 -10.55 14.34 8.86
N GLU A 209 -10.00 13.71 7.83
CA GLU A 209 -10.02 14.24 6.48
C GLU A 209 -11.17 13.63 5.68
N SER A 210 -11.83 14.45 4.88
CA SER A 210 -12.96 14.01 4.07
C SER A 210 -12.77 14.46 2.64
N SER A 211 -12.93 13.53 1.69
CA SER A 211 -12.80 13.79 0.26
C SER A 211 -13.98 13.17 -0.49
N GLU A 212 -14.53 13.90 -1.46
CA GLU A 212 -15.64 13.41 -2.27
C GLU A 212 -15.24 12.28 -3.23
N TYR A 213 -13.96 12.20 -3.60
CA TYR A 213 -13.48 11.27 -4.63
C TYR A 213 -12.49 10.21 -4.10
N GLY A 214 -12.09 10.32 -2.83
CA GLY A 214 -10.98 9.55 -2.29
C GLY A 214 -9.66 9.92 -2.95
N LEU A 215 -8.67 10.27 -2.14
CA LEU A 215 -7.34 10.56 -2.66
C LEU A 215 -6.51 9.29 -2.51
N TRP A 216 -6.14 8.71 -3.65
CA TRP A 216 -5.09 7.71 -3.62
C TRP A 216 -3.76 8.39 -3.25
N PRO A 217 -2.98 7.86 -2.29
CA PRO A 217 -1.71 8.45 -1.91
C PRO A 217 -0.80 8.66 -3.12
N ASN A 218 -0.40 9.91 -3.36
CA ASN A 218 0.57 10.28 -4.40
C ASN A 218 1.82 10.81 -3.70
N GLU A 219 2.83 9.95 -3.54
CA GLU A 219 3.97 10.21 -2.67
C GLU A 219 5.30 10.00 -3.39
N GLU A 220 6.36 10.53 -2.79
CA GLU A 220 7.73 10.45 -3.31
C GLU A 220 8.42 9.15 -2.86
N PRO A 221 9.27 8.53 -3.70
CA PRO A 221 9.94 7.27 -3.40
C PRO A 221 11.09 7.44 -2.40
N VAL A 222 10.74 7.78 -1.16
CA VAL A 222 11.65 7.91 -0.02
C VAL A 222 11.18 7.07 1.15
N LYS A 223 12.10 6.68 2.04
CA LYS A 223 11.72 5.88 3.22
C LYS A 223 10.82 6.71 4.13
N ALA A 224 9.70 6.14 4.54
CA ALA A 224 8.73 6.83 5.38
C ALA A 224 9.26 6.97 6.81
N PHE A 225 9.14 8.17 7.38
CA PHE A 225 9.33 8.43 8.80
C PHE A 225 8.01 8.40 9.57
N ASN A 226 6.92 8.72 8.86
CA ASN A 226 5.55 8.76 9.32
C ASN A 226 4.62 8.45 8.13
N PHE A 227 3.38 8.07 8.43
CA PHE A 227 2.33 7.87 7.43
C PHE A 227 1.15 8.82 7.66
N PRO A 228 0.53 9.36 6.59
CA PRO A 228 0.99 9.29 5.21
C PRO A 228 2.35 10.00 5.03
N ARG A 229 3.18 9.50 4.11
CA ARG A 229 4.53 10.04 3.86
C ARG A 229 4.44 11.41 3.17
N GLY A 230 3.41 11.59 2.35
CA GLY A 230 3.16 12.85 1.65
C GLY A 230 4.24 13.23 0.64
N ARG A 231 4.24 14.50 0.23
CA ARG A 231 5.24 15.09 -0.66
C ARG A 231 5.85 16.32 0.00
N THR A 232 7.17 16.45 -0.06
CA THR A 232 7.85 17.61 0.52
C THR A 232 9.17 17.87 -0.18
N MET A 233 9.54 19.15 -0.31
CA MET A 233 10.84 19.54 -0.87
C MET A 233 12.03 18.98 -0.06
N LEU A 234 11.81 18.60 1.21
CA LEU A 234 12.83 17.95 2.04
C LEU A 234 13.23 16.57 1.48
N ASN A 235 12.32 15.87 0.79
CA ASN A 235 12.57 14.54 0.23
C ASN A 235 13.51 14.57 -0.98
N LEU A 236 13.69 15.73 -1.64
CA LEU A 236 14.59 15.85 -2.80
C LEU A 236 16.02 15.38 -2.49
N ARG A 237 16.49 15.61 -1.26
CA ARG A 237 17.81 15.17 -0.80
C ARG A 237 17.90 13.67 -0.58
N ALA A 238 16.78 13.01 -0.34
CA ALA A 238 16.68 11.59 -0.07
C ALA A 238 16.30 10.77 -1.32
N MET A 239 16.10 11.39 -2.48
CA MET A 239 15.76 10.70 -3.73
C MET A 239 16.98 10.30 -4.58
N ASN A 240 18.17 10.87 -4.32
CA ASN A 240 19.42 10.64 -5.07
C ASN A 240 20.53 10.03 -4.21
#